data_AF-A0A953UKD0-F1
#
_entry.id   AF-A0A953UKD0-F1
#
_cell.length_a   1.000
_cell.length_b   1.000
_cell.length_c   1.000
_cell.angle_alpha   90.00
_cell.angle_beta   90.00
_cell.angle_gamma   90.00
#
_symmetry.space_group_name_H-M   'P 1'
#
loop_
_entity.id
_entity.type
_entity.pdbx_description
1 polymer ?
#
loop_
_entity_poly.entity_id
_entity_poly.type
_entity_poly.pdbx_seq_one_letter_code
_entity_poly.pdbx_strand_id
1 'polypeptide(L)'
;MKKWIAALAGICTAVCAQAQPSNVKLVEQNGHLSPVAIKVTYLTGQTRNLMLAGIGSKLKDSYFTHQLVVRGDGGVSQRSLWLDSIASIHGTATLRTMGDEFTVTLKDGKQVPVMFAAFHDGEQCSGEPVHDGYTCNVFYVRNEDDGQEKIELRKVKSVEFLGPVRKDKAGNAMFEHWRYSPFTGERLQ
;
A
#
# COMPACT_ATOMS: atom_id res chain seq x y z
N MET A 1 -60.87 36.82 12.24
CA MET A 1 -60.71 35.55 11.50
C MET A 1 -59.56 35.66 10.51
N LYS A 2 -58.45 34.95 10.75
CA LYS A 2 -57.51 34.36 9.76
C LYS A 2 -56.28 33.86 10.51
N LYS A 3 -56.24 32.55 10.76
CA LYS A 3 -55.07 31.83 11.25
C LYS A 3 -54.11 31.64 10.07
N TRP A 4 -52.85 32.02 10.20
CA TRP A 4 -51.80 31.64 9.26
C TRP A 4 -50.89 30.62 9.95
N ILE A 5 -50.91 29.41 9.42
CA ILE A 5 -50.06 28.29 9.82
C ILE A 5 -48.73 28.48 9.10
N ALA A 6 -47.65 28.69 9.86
CA ALA A 6 -46.29 28.61 9.33
C ALA A 6 -45.90 27.13 9.24
N ALA A 7 -45.89 26.58 8.03
CA ALA A 7 -45.33 25.27 7.75
C ALA A 7 -43.80 25.39 7.72
N LEU A 8 -43.14 24.90 8.76
CA LEU A 8 -41.70 24.63 8.75
C LEU A 8 -41.46 23.40 7.88
N ALA A 9 -41.10 23.64 6.61
CA ALA A 9 -40.57 22.62 5.74
C ALA A 9 -39.17 22.22 6.25
N GLY A 10 -39.11 21.13 6.99
CA GLY A 10 -37.86 20.47 7.34
C GLY A 10 -37.17 20.00 6.06
N ILE A 11 -36.06 20.65 5.72
CA ILE A 11 -35.17 20.19 4.66
C ILE A 11 -34.52 18.91 5.20
N CYS A 12 -35.08 17.75 4.84
CA CYS A 12 -34.35 16.50 4.87
C CYS A 12 -33.20 16.63 3.86
N THR A 13 -32.00 16.94 4.34
CA THR A 13 -30.78 16.68 3.58
C THR A 13 -30.71 15.17 3.38
N ALA A 14 -31.12 14.72 2.20
CA ALA A 14 -30.83 13.38 1.72
C ALA A 14 -29.30 13.24 1.75
N VAL A 15 -28.80 12.48 2.72
CA VAL A 15 -27.44 11.97 2.68
C VAL A 15 -27.44 11.04 1.48
N CYS A 16 -26.96 11.52 0.34
CA CYS A 16 -26.56 10.64 -0.74
C CYS A 16 -25.57 9.66 -0.13
N ALA A 17 -26.01 8.42 0.08
CA ALA A 17 -25.10 7.31 0.26
C ALA A 17 -24.27 7.27 -1.02
N GLN A 18 -23.05 7.80 -0.97
CA GLN A 18 -22.07 7.56 -2.01
C GLN A 18 -21.96 6.04 -2.13
N ALA A 19 -22.38 5.52 -3.28
CA ALA A 19 -22.18 4.13 -3.62
C ALA A 19 -20.67 3.87 -3.55
N GLN A 20 -20.24 3.09 -2.56
CA GLN A 20 -18.84 2.75 -2.39
C GLN A 20 -18.47 1.71 -3.45
N PRO A 21 -17.46 1.98 -4.30
CA PRO A 21 -17.01 1.00 -5.28
C PRO A 21 -16.38 -0.22 -4.60
N SER A 22 -16.71 -1.40 -5.14
CA SER A 22 -16.65 -2.71 -4.50
C SER A 22 -15.41 -3.56 -4.82
N ASN A 23 -14.29 -3.00 -5.27
CA ASN A 23 -13.33 -3.79 -6.07
C ASN A 23 -11.88 -3.86 -5.55
N VAL A 24 -11.66 -3.79 -4.23
CA VAL A 24 -10.36 -4.18 -3.64
C VAL A 24 -10.43 -5.63 -3.16
N LYS A 25 -10.20 -6.57 -4.09
CA LYS A 25 -10.19 -8.00 -3.78
C LYS A 25 -8.84 -8.39 -3.17
N LEU A 26 -8.85 -8.86 -1.92
CA LEU A 26 -7.76 -9.62 -1.33
C LEU A 26 -7.51 -10.89 -2.16
N VAL A 27 -6.28 -11.05 -2.59
CA VAL A 27 -5.78 -12.21 -3.30
C VAL A 27 -4.76 -12.89 -2.39
N GLU A 28 -4.80 -14.22 -2.38
CA GLU A 28 -3.82 -15.04 -1.72
C GLU A 28 -2.88 -15.66 -2.76
N GLN A 29 -1.59 -15.61 -2.49
CA GLN A 29 -0.57 -16.30 -3.25
C GLN A 29 0.39 -17.00 -2.28
N ASN A 30 0.46 -18.33 -2.33
CA ASN A 30 1.34 -19.15 -1.48
C ASN A 30 1.17 -18.88 0.03
N GLY A 31 -0.06 -18.66 0.50
CA GLY A 31 -0.34 -18.35 1.91
C GLY A 31 -0.06 -16.90 2.32
N HIS A 32 0.31 -16.03 1.36
CA HIS A 32 0.54 -14.61 1.58
C HIS A 32 -0.54 -13.76 0.95
N LEU A 33 -0.90 -12.65 1.60
CA LEU A 33 -2.05 -11.83 1.23
C LEU A 33 -1.64 -10.49 0.60
N SER A 34 -2.42 -10.04 -0.39
CA SER A 34 -2.32 -8.70 -0.98
C SER A 34 -3.70 -8.21 -1.45
N PRO A 35 -4.02 -6.90 -1.39
CA PRO A 35 -3.18 -5.78 -0.93
C PRO A 35 -2.97 -5.78 0.58
N VAL A 36 -1.93 -5.07 1.04
CA VAL A 36 -1.61 -4.89 2.46
C VAL A 36 -1.81 -3.45 2.89
N ALA A 37 -2.26 -3.22 4.12
CA ALA A 37 -2.35 -1.88 4.66
C ALA A 37 -0.96 -1.36 5.04
N ILE A 38 -0.69 -0.11 4.68
CA ILE A 38 0.54 0.57 5.04
C ILE A 38 0.23 1.95 5.61
N LYS A 39 1.12 2.44 6.46
CA LYS A 39 1.21 3.83 6.87
C LYS A 39 2.48 4.43 6.30
N VAL A 40 2.33 5.42 5.44
CA VAL A 40 3.46 6.13 4.82
C VAL A 40 3.70 7.42 5.59
N THR A 41 4.93 7.65 6.03
CA THR A 41 5.38 8.94 6.56
C THR A 41 6.24 9.63 5.51
N TYR A 42 5.79 10.76 5.00
CA TYR A 42 6.52 11.55 4.02
C TYR A 42 7.64 12.38 4.67
N LEU A 43 8.56 12.90 3.85
CA LEU A 43 9.65 13.76 4.33
C LEU A 43 9.16 15.04 5.03
N THR A 44 7.95 15.50 4.69
CA THR A 44 7.28 16.63 5.35
C THR A 44 6.78 16.31 6.76
N GLY A 45 6.81 15.04 7.18
CA GLY A 45 6.22 14.56 8.43
C GLY A 45 4.73 14.21 8.34
N GLN A 46 4.07 14.52 7.21
CA GLN A 46 2.71 14.07 6.96
C GLN A 46 2.64 12.54 6.95
N THR A 47 1.57 11.98 7.51
CA THR A 47 1.30 10.54 7.48
C THR A 47 0.00 10.24 6.75
N ARG A 48 -0.05 9.11 6.04
CA ARG A 48 -1.27 8.60 5.37
C ARG A 48 -1.35 7.08 5.54
N ASN A 49 -2.53 6.59 5.87
CA ASN A 49 -2.85 5.16 5.82
C ASN A 49 -3.41 4.84 4.42
N LEU A 50 -2.88 3.78 3.80
CA LEU A 50 -3.10 3.47 2.39
C LEU A 50 -3.15 1.95 2.18
N MET A 51 -3.74 1.50 1.08
CA MET A 51 -3.71 0.10 0.66
C MET A 51 -2.64 -0.10 -0.41
N LEU A 52 -1.56 -0.81 -0.08
CA LEU A 52 -0.50 -1.17 -1.01
C LEU A 52 -0.96 -2.33 -1.90
N ALA A 53 -1.23 -2.02 -3.17
CA ALA A 53 -1.58 -3.00 -4.19
C ALA A 53 -0.36 -3.69 -4.79
N GLY A 54 0.80 -3.06 -4.74
CA GLY A 54 2.05 -3.69 -5.14
C GLY A 54 3.22 -2.73 -5.34
N ILE A 55 4.33 -3.28 -5.83
CA ILE A 55 5.60 -2.57 -6.00
C ILE A 55 6.11 -2.76 -7.43
N GLY A 56 6.50 -1.66 -8.05
CA GLY A 56 7.05 -1.66 -9.39
C GLY A 56 7.95 -0.46 -9.60
N SER A 57 8.01 0.02 -10.84
CA SER A 57 8.89 1.12 -11.23
C SER A 57 8.11 2.31 -11.75
N LYS A 58 8.82 3.43 -11.95
CA LYS A 58 8.25 4.66 -12.49
C LYS A 58 7.95 4.55 -13.99
N LEU A 59 8.80 3.87 -14.75
CA LEU A 59 8.74 3.80 -16.21
C LEU A 59 8.01 2.56 -16.76
N LYS A 60 7.75 1.55 -15.93
CA LYS A 60 6.94 0.38 -16.30
C LYS A 60 5.60 0.44 -15.59
N ASP A 61 4.52 0.32 -16.35
CA ASP A 61 3.16 0.11 -15.82
C ASP A 61 2.92 -1.37 -15.51
N SER A 62 3.86 -1.97 -14.78
CA SER A 62 3.77 -3.32 -14.25
C SER A 62 4.32 -3.32 -12.82
N TYR A 63 3.74 -4.15 -11.95
CA TYR A 63 4.09 -4.21 -10.54
C TYR A 63 3.80 -5.60 -9.95
N PHE A 64 4.56 -5.94 -8.91
CA PHE A 64 4.39 -7.13 -8.10
C PHE A 64 3.36 -6.89 -7.02
N THR A 65 2.36 -7.75 -6.95
CA THR A 65 1.26 -7.61 -5.99
C THR A 65 1.64 -8.09 -4.58
N HIS A 66 2.44 -9.14 -4.45
CA HIS A 66 2.69 -9.81 -3.17
C HIS A 66 4.13 -9.72 -2.66
N GLN A 67 5.08 -9.32 -3.50
CA GLN A 67 6.51 -9.37 -3.15
C GLN A 67 7.21 -8.05 -3.43
N LEU A 68 8.08 -7.66 -2.50
CA LEU A 68 9.17 -6.73 -2.72
C LEU A 68 10.39 -7.55 -3.12
N VAL A 69 10.84 -7.40 -4.37
CA VAL A 69 12.11 -7.98 -4.81
C VAL A 69 13.22 -6.95 -4.67
N VAL A 70 14.28 -7.34 -3.98
CA VAL A 70 15.40 -6.49 -3.60
C VAL A 70 16.70 -7.25 -3.76
N ARG A 71 17.82 -6.53 -3.68
CA ARG A 71 19.15 -7.13 -3.62
C ARG A 71 19.68 -7.07 -2.19
N GLY A 72 20.26 -8.14 -1.69
CA GLY A 72 20.92 -8.23 -0.40
C GLY A 72 22.41 -8.55 -0.54
N ASP A 73 23.11 -8.68 0.58
CA ASP A 73 24.52 -9.04 0.65
C ASP A 73 25.42 -8.10 -0.18
N GLY A 74 25.24 -6.78 0.00
CA GLY A 74 25.96 -5.76 -0.78
C GLY A 74 25.61 -5.75 -2.27
N GLY A 75 24.40 -6.20 -2.62
CA GLY A 75 23.91 -6.27 -3.99
C GLY A 75 24.18 -7.61 -4.70
N VAL A 76 24.87 -8.56 -4.06
CA VAL A 76 25.25 -9.82 -4.72
C VAL A 76 24.07 -10.77 -4.88
N SER A 77 23.16 -10.83 -3.90
CA SER A 77 22.06 -11.80 -3.91
C SER A 77 20.72 -11.15 -4.17
N GLN A 78 19.85 -11.81 -4.94
CA GLN A 78 18.45 -11.41 -5.07
C GLN A 78 17.62 -12.02 -3.93
N ARG A 79 16.71 -11.24 -3.37
CA ARG A 79 15.77 -11.68 -2.33
C ARG A 79 14.36 -11.23 -2.66
N SER A 80 13.40 -12.14 -2.55
CA SER A 80 11.97 -11.80 -2.59
C SER A 80 11.42 -11.79 -1.17
N LEU A 81 10.92 -10.64 -0.74
CA LEU A 81 10.28 -10.46 0.56
C LEU A 81 8.76 -10.34 0.35
N TRP A 82 7.98 -11.16 1.05
CA TRP A 82 6.52 -11.05 1.03
C TRP A 82 6.07 -9.76 1.70
N LEU A 83 5.15 -9.01 1.08
CA LEU A 83 4.72 -7.72 1.58
C LEU A 83 4.07 -7.81 2.97
N ASP A 84 3.33 -8.88 3.23
CA ASP A 84 2.67 -9.12 4.51
C ASP A 84 3.61 -9.63 5.61
N SER A 85 4.88 -9.96 5.31
CA SER A 85 5.90 -10.32 6.30
C SER A 85 6.81 -9.14 6.68
N ILE A 86 6.75 -8.05 5.93
CA ILE A 86 7.45 -6.81 6.23
C ILE A 86 6.70 -6.10 7.38
N ALA A 87 7.47 -5.53 8.31
CA ALA A 87 6.97 -4.66 9.37
C ALA A 87 7.21 -3.18 9.03
N SER A 88 8.40 -2.85 8.50
CA SER A 88 8.69 -1.47 8.08
C SER A 88 9.82 -1.36 7.05
N ILE A 89 9.86 -0.21 6.37
CA ILE A 89 10.93 0.20 5.45
C ILE A 89 11.42 1.59 5.86
N HIS A 90 12.74 1.76 5.98
CA HIS A 90 13.40 3.00 6.39
C HIS A 90 14.65 3.29 5.56
N GLY A 91 15.08 4.56 5.53
CA GLY A 91 16.34 4.97 4.91
C GLY A 91 16.28 5.19 3.40
N THR A 92 15.12 4.95 2.77
CA THR A 92 14.95 5.12 1.31
C THR A 92 15.11 6.57 0.84
N ALA A 93 14.75 7.55 1.67
CA ALA A 93 14.92 8.97 1.35
C ALA A 93 16.37 9.49 1.40
N THR A 94 17.28 8.74 2.02
CA THR A 94 18.69 9.14 2.14
C THR A 94 19.59 8.54 1.05
N LEU A 95 19.02 7.73 0.15
CA LEU A 95 19.73 7.08 -0.94
C LEU A 95 20.19 8.10 -1.99
N ARG A 96 21.50 8.23 -2.14
CA ARG A 96 22.19 9.09 -3.11
C ARG A 96 22.46 8.34 -4.41
N THR A 97 22.74 7.05 -4.33
CA THR A 97 23.03 6.20 -5.49
C THR A 97 22.08 4.99 -5.55
N MET A 98 21.99 4.35 -6.72
CA MET A 98 21.30 3.05 -6.86
C MET A 98 22.00 1.93 -6.07
N GLY A 99 23.27 2.16 -5.71
CA GLY A 99 24.11 1.28 -4.90
C GLY A 99 23.83 1.32 -3.40
N ASP A 100 23.08 2.33 -2.94
CA ASP A 100 22.91 2.58 -1.51
C ASP A 100 21.88 1.62 -0.90
N GLU A 101 22.16 1.19 0.33
CA GLU A 101 21.28 0.31 1.09
C GLU A 101 20.21 1.08 1.87
N PHE A 102 19.02 0.50 1.96
CA PHE A 102 17.95 0.86 2.88
C PHE A 102 17.60 -0.34 3.76
N THR A 103 16.88 -0.09 4.85
CA THR A 103 16.57 -1.15 5.82
C THR A 103 15.13 -1.60 5.67
N VAL A 104 14.94 -2.91 5.52
CA VAL A 104 13.66 -3.59 5.69
C VAL A 104 13.67 -4.29 7.04
N THR A 105 12.67 -4.03 7.88
CA THR A 105 12.43 -4.78 9.11
C THR A 105 11.28 -5.76 8.88
N LEU A 106 11.49 -7.03 9.19
CA LEU A 106 10.48 -8.08 9.11
C LEU A 106 9.66 -8.15 10.41
N LYS A 107 8.48 -8.78 10.35
CA LYS A 107 7.57 -8.93 11.52
C LYS A 107 8.13 -9.80 12.64
N ASP A 108 9.14 -10.63 12.36
CA ASP A 108 9.90 -11.36 13.38
C ASP A 108 10.97 -10.49 14.07
N GLY A 109 11.09 -9.22 13.69
CA GLY A 109 12.07 -8.26 14.21
C GLY A 109 13.41 -8.26 13.47
N LYS A 110 13.64 -9.18 12.52
CA LYS A 110 14.88 -9.22 11.75
C LYS A 110 15.00 -7.98 10.85
N GLN A 111 16.14 -7.31 10.94
CA GLN A 111 16.48 -6.22 10.04
C GLN A 111 17.38 -6.72 8.92
N VAL A 112 17.08 -6.29 7.70
CA VAL A 112 17.81 -6.69 6.50
C VAL A 112 18.19 -5.42 5.72
N PRO A 113 19.49 -5.11 5.58
CA PRO A 113 19.94 -4.08 4.65
C PRO A 113 19.79 -4.62 3.22
N VAL A 114 19.21 -3.80 2.36
CA VAL A 114 18.87 -4.19 0.99
C VAL A 114 18.98 -3.00 0.03
N MET A 115 19.12 -3.29 -1.24
CA MET A 115 19.12 -2.33 -2.34
C MET A 115 17.92 -2.58 -3.25
N PHE A 116 17.50 -1.58 -4.02
CA PHE A 116 16.42 -1.80 -5.00
C PHE A 116 16.89 -2.74 -6.12
N ALA A 117 16.08 -3.74 -6.44
CA ALA A 117 16.19 -4.44 -7.72
C ALA A 117 15.59 -3.56 -8.85
N ALA A 118 15.82 -3.94 -10.10
CA ALA A 118 15.22 -3.29 -11.26
C ALA A 118 14.53 -4.29 -12.19
N PHE A 119 13.71 -3.79 -13.10
CA PHE A 119 13.16 -4.62 -14.17
C PHE A 119 14.26 -5.09 -15.13
N HIS A 120 14.40 -6.40 -15.33
CA HIS A 120 15.28 -7.00 -16.35
C HIS A 120 14.43 -7.60 -17.48
N ASP A 121 14.73 -7.24 -18.75
CA ASP A 121 14.19 -7.80 -20.00
C ASP A 121 12.74 -8.34 -19.95
N GLY A 122 11.85 -7.59 -19.30
CA GLY A 122 10.48 -8.02 -19.04
C GLY A 122 9.83 -7.30 -17.86
N GLU A 123 8.92 -8.01 -17.20
CA GLU A 123 8.09 -7.52 -16.10
C GLU A 123 8.54 -8.05 -14.73
N GLN A 124 9.82 -8.39 -14.57
CA GLN A 124 10.33 -8.91 -13.30
C GLN A 124 11.39 -8.02 -12.65
N CYS A 125 11.25 -7.76 -11.35
CA CYS A 125 12.17 -6.99 -10.52
C CYS A 125 13.38 -7.84 -10.09
N SER A 126 14.19 -8.30 -11.04
CA SER A 126 15.32 -9.21 -10.78
C SER A 126 16.68 -8.68 -11.26
N GLY A 127 16.71 -7.53 -11.91
CA GLY A 127 17.90 -6.95 -12.52
C GLY A 127 18.72 -6.07 -11.58
N GLU A 128 19.93 -5.75 -12.05
CA GLU A 128 20.71 -4.66 -11.50
C GLU A 128 20.09 -3.30 -11.88
N PRO A 129 20.04 -2.34 -10.95
CA PRO A 129 19.54 -1.02 -11.26
C PRO A 129 20.55 -0.26 -12.15
N VAL A 130 20.27 -0.22 -13.45
CA VAL A 130 21.05 0.56 -14.43
C VAL A 130 20.57 2.01 -14.55
N HIS A 131 19.32 2.28 -14.16
CA HIS A 131 18.73 3.62 -14.16
C HIS A 131 17.58 3.69 -13.14
N ASP A 132 17.51 4.81 -12.41
CA ASP A 132 16.55 5.04 -11.33
C ASP A 132 15.09 4.76 -11.75
N GLY A 133 14.71 5.16 -12.96
CA GLY A 133 13.36 4.96 -13.50
C GLY A 133 12.91 3.50 -13.65
N TYR A 134 13.84 2.54 -13.68
CA TYR A 134 13.55 1.10 -13.75
C TYR A 134 13.66 0.39 -12.40
N THR A 135 14.09 1.09 -11.35
CA THR A 135 14.15 0.52 -10.01
C THR A 135 12.76 0.18 -9.51
N CYS A 136 12.65 -0.91 -8.76
CA CYS A 136 11.42 -1.37 -8.15
C CYS A 136 11.17 -0.64 -6.83
N ASN A 137 11.07 0.68 -6.92
CA ASN A 137 11.01 1.61 -5.79
C ASN A 137 9.68 2.39 -5.74
N VAL A 138 8.71 2.05 -6.57
CA VAL A 138 7.41 2.71 -6.63
C VAL A 138 6.36 1.80 -5.99
N PHE A 139 5.68 2.33 -4.98
CA PHE A 139 4.48 1.75 -4.43
C PHE A 139 3.28 2.15 -5.28
N TYR A 140 2.53 1.14 -5.71
CA TYR A 140 1.22 1.30 -6.29
C TYR A 140 0.21 1.13 -5.18
N VAL A 141 -0.43 2.22 -4.80
CA VAL A 141 -1.41 2.22 -3.70
C VAL A 141 -2.79 2.60 -4.21
N ARG A 142 -3.81 2.07 -3.56
CA ARG A 142 -5.20 2.47 -3.77
C ARG A 142 -5.65 3.39 -2.65
N ASN A 143 -6.39 4.43 -3.03
CA ASN A 143 -7.06 5.32 -2.09
C ASN A 143 -8.50 4.82 -1.80
N GLU A 144 -9.22 5.54 -0.94
CA GLU A 144 -10.58 5.17 -0.51
C GLU A 144 -11.62 5.22 -1.65
N ASP A 145 -11.31 5.91 -2.75
CA ASP A 145 -12.19 6.09 -3.92
C ASP A 145 -11.82 5.15 -5.09
N ASP A 146 -11.01 4.10 -4.85
CA ASP A 146 -10.46 3.16 -5.86
C ASP A 146 -9.54 3.83 -6.91
N GLY A 147 -9.14 5.07 -6.66
CA GLY A 147 -8.09 5.75 -7.40
C GLY A 147 -6.74 5.11 -7.09
N GLN A 148 -5.95 4.87 -8.14
CA GLN A 148 -4.59 4.37 -8.04
C GLN A 148 -3.62 5.56 -8.03
N GLU A 149 -2.73 5.60 -7.04
CA GLU A 149 -1.62 6.56 -7.01
C GLU A 149 -0.27 5.83 -6.90
N LYS A 150 0.78 6.47 -7.40
CA LYS A 150 2.16 5.99 -7.31
C LYS A 150 2.90 6.78 -6.25
N ILE A 151 3.52 6.09 -5.29
CA ILE A 151 4.38 6.68 -4.26
C ILE A 151 5.80 6.20 -4.47
N GLU A 152 6.71 7.14 -4.72
CA GLU A 152 8.13 6.85 -4.87
C GLU A 152 8.79 6.73 -3.49
N LEU A 153 9.37 5.56 -3.18
CA LEU A 153 9.96 5.28 -1.87
C LEU A 153 11.14 6.21 -1.53
N ARG A 154 11.85 6.72 -2.54
CA ARG A 154 12.92 7.71 -2.31
C ARG A 154 12.42 9.06 -1.80
N LYS A 155 11.10 9.27 -1.77
CA LYS A 155 10.45 10.50 -1.28
C LYS A 155 9.70 10.29 0.03
N VAL A 156 9.80 9.11 0.64
CA VAL A 156 9.17 8.80 1.92
C VAL A 156 10.23 8.61 3.00
N LYS A 157 9.93 9.08 4.20
CA LYS A 157 10.80 8.94 5.37
C LYS A 157 10.74 7.51 5.92
N SER A 158 9.54 6.94 5.99
CA SER A 158 9.31 5.57 6.42
C SER A 158 8.00 5.01 5.89
N VAL A 159 7.92 3.69 5.86
CA VAL A 159 6.69 2.92 5.65
C VAL A 159 6.55 1.95 6.80
N GLU A 160 5.39 1.91 7.42
CA GLU A 160 4.99 0.87 8.37
C GLU A 160 3.94 -0.03 7.70
N PHE A 161 4.14 -1.34 7.78
CA PHE A 161 3.20 -2.34 7.27
C PHE A 161 2.29 -2.75 8.41
N LEU A 162 1.01 -2.47 8.25
CA LEU A 162 0.01 -2.66 9.28
C LEU A 162 -0.53 -4.09 9.22
N GLY A 163 -0.81 -4.67 10.38
CA GLY A 163 -1.61 -5.88 10.44
C GLY A 163 -3.06 -5.59 10.03
N PRO A 164 -3.82 -6.60 9.59
CA PRO A 164 -5.26 -6.46 9.56
C PRO A 164 -5.76 -6.23 10.99
N VAL A 165 -6.61 -5.23 11.16
CA VAL A 165 -7.06 -4.79 12.48
C VAL A 165 -8.19 -5.68 13.00
N ARG A 166 -8.93 -6.35 12.10
CA ARG A 166 -9.96 -7.34 12.45
C ARG A 166 -10.16 -8.37 11.33
N LYS A 167 -11.09 -9.30 11.52
CA LYS A 167 -11.61 -10.20 10.47
C LYS A 167 -13.11 -9.98 10.29
N ASP A 168 -13.62 -10.12 9.08
CA ASP A 168 -15.06 -10.13 8.81
C ASP A 168 -15.69 -11.48 9.21
N LYS A 169 -17.02 -11.63 9.08
CA LYS A 169 -17.70 -12.88 9.47
C LYS A 169 -17.28 -14.11 8.64
N ALA A 170 -16.74 -13.89 7.45
CA ALA A 170 -16.19 -14.95 6.60
C ALA A 170 -14.70 -15.21 6.91
N GLY A 171 -14.12 -14.52 7.89
CA GLY A 171 -12.73 -14.67 8.30
C GLY A 171 -11.74 -13.84 7.47
N ASN A 172 -12.21 -12.99 6.55
CA ASN A 172 -11.35 -12.17 5.70
C ASN A 172 -10.69 -11.06 6.52
N ALA A 173 -9.42 -10.78 6.25
CA ALA A 173 -8.66 -9.70 6.87
C ALA A 173 -9.28 -8.32 6.57
N MET A 174 -9.56 -7.54 7.62
CA MET A 174 -10.22 -6.24 7.57
C MET A 174 -9.35 -5.14 8.17
N PHE A 175 -9.28 -4.00 7.50
CA PHE A 175 -8.45 -2.87 7.91
C PHE A 175 -9.29 -1.80 8.65
N GLU A 176 -8.68 -1.10 9.61
CA GLU A 176 -9.38 -0.19 10.53
C GLU A 176 -10.18 0.91 9.83
N HIS A 177 -9.61 1.46 8.75
CA HIS A 177 -10.21 2.55 7.98
C HIS A 177 -11.41 2.11 7.11
N TRP A 178 -11.59 0.80 6.88
CA TRP A 178 -12.75 0.32 6.13
C TRP A 178 -14.00 0.40 7.00
N ARG A 179 -15.06 1.03 6.48
CA ARG A 179 -16.37 1.05 7.17
C ARG A 179 -17.24 -0.15 6.80
N TYR A 180 -16.94 -0.79 5.68
CA TYR A 180 -17.67 -1.94 5.13
C TYR A 180 -16.67 -2.96 4.55
N SER A 181 -17.00 -4.25 4.61
CA SER A 181 -16.21 -5.30 3.98
C SER A 181 -16.31 -5.15 2.45
N PRO A 182 -15.20 -5.05 1.71
CA PRO A 182 -15.26 -5.09 0.25
C PRO A 182 -15.55 -6.49 -0.30
N PHE A 183 -15.60 -7.52 0.56
CA PHE A 183 -15.89 -8.90 0.16
C PHE A 183 -17.36 -9.25 0.31
N THR A 184 -17.98 -8.76 1.38
CA THR A 184 -19.34 -9.16 1.76
C THR A 184 -20.31 -7.97 1.77
N GLY A 185 -19.81 -6.74 1.68
CA GLY A 185 -20.60 -5.52 1.82
C GLY A 185 -21.08 -5.25 3.24
N GLU A 186 -20.73 -6.10 4.22
CA GLU A 186 -21.22 -5.92 5.58
C GLU A 186 -20.55 -4.74 6.27
N ARG A 187 -21.31 -4.01 7.10
CA ARG A 187 -20.75 -2.93 7.91
C ARG A 187 -19.83 -3.53 8.97
N LEU A 188 -18.60 -3.02 9.02
CA LEU A 188 -17.61 -3.46 9.97
C LEU A 188 -17.85 -2.74 11.31
N GLN A 189 -18.06 -3.52 12.38
CA GLN A 189 -18.16 -3.02 13.75
C GLN A 189 -16.79 -2.84 14.38
#